data_AF-A0A140K4E7-F1
#
_entry.id   AF-A0A140K4E7-F1
#
_cell.length_a   1.000
_cell.length_b   1.000
_cell.length_c   1.000
_cell.angle_alpha   90.00
_cell.angle_beta   90.00
_cell.angle_gamma   90.00
#
_symmetry.space_group_name_H-M   'P 1'
#
loop_
_entity.id
_entity.type
_entity.pdbx_description
1 polymer ?
#
loop_
_entity_poly.entity_id
_entity_poly.type
_entity_poly.pdbx_seq_one_letter_code
_entity_poly.pdbx_strand_id
1 'polypeptide(L)'
;MGSIEQKSNGSWGSKFTVAARNQIFTDVMEVAGLSKTLTIPTLLITPEQGLNRTAWQLQPYQNYLSNLEIKTIAGNHWVFLVNPQEFNQTIAQFLNQQKVNLENHNKIQNS
;
A
#
# COMPACT_ATOMS: atom_id res chain seq x y z
N MET A 1 -24.01 -11.10 5.73
CA MET A 1 -24.52 -9.77 5.30
C MET A 1 -24.49 -8.84 6.51
N GLY A 2 -23.76 -7.73 6.40
CA GLY A 2 -23.44 -6.84 7.54
C GLY A 2 -24.69 -6.19 8.13
N SER A 3 -24.85 -6.28 9.46
CA SER A 3 -26.01 -5.76 10.17
C SER A 3 -25.80 -4.28 10.49
N ILE A 4 -26.40 -3.42 9.69
CA ILE A 4 -26.50 -1.97 9.91
C ILE A 4 -27.94 -1.70 10.37
N GLU A 5 -28.14 -0.84 11.35
CA GLU A 5 -29.44 -0.44 11.86
C GLU A 5 -29.64 1.08 11.78
N GLN A 6 -30.87 1.48 11.55
CA GLN A 6 -31.25 2.88 11.54
C GLN A 6 -31.61 3.31 12.97
N LYS A 7 -30.94 4.33 13.47
CA LYS A 7 -31.18 4.94 14.78
C LYS A 7 -32.42 5.83 14.72
N SER A 8 -33.00 6.10 15.88
CA SER A 8 -34.21 6.92 16.03
C SER A 8 -34.08 8.35 15.51
N ASN A 9 -32.85 8.88 15.41
CA ASN A 9 -32.55 10.19 14.83
C ASN A 9 -32.31 10.15 13.31
N GLY A 10 -32.60 9.03 12.64
CA GLY A 10 -32.45 8.85 11.19
C GLY A 10 -31.05 8.46 10.72
N SER A 11 -30.03 8.48 11.59
CA SER A 11 -28.67 8.05 11.25
C SER A 11 -28.53 6.52 11.20
N TRP A 12 -27.60 6.01 10.40
CA TRP A 12 -27.34 4.57 10.30
C TRP A 12 -26.09 4.20 11.11
N GLY A 13 -26.17 3.11 11.88
CA GLY A 13 -25.08 2.61 12.72
C GLY A 13 -24.85 1.12 12.51
N SER A 14 -23.62 0.66 12.74
CA SER A 14 -23.32 -0.77 12.72
C SER A 14 -23.76 -1.44 14.03
N LYS A 15 -24.27 -2.67 13.95
CA LYS A 15 -24.50 -3.52 15.13
C LYS A 15 -23.23 -4.13 15.72
N PHE A 16 -22.08 -3.97 15.06
CA PHE A 16 -20.81 -4.34 15.68
C PHE A 16 -20.60 -3.46 16.91
N THR A 17 -20.51 -4.09 18.08
CA THR A 17 -20.20 -3.35 19.30
C THR A 17 -18.81 -2.72 19.16
N VAL A 18 -18.62 -1.54 19.74
CA VAL A 18 -17.32 -0.86 19.74
C VAL A 18 -16.22 -1.78 20.29
N ALA A 19 -16.54 -2.60 21.29
CA ALA A 19 -15.64 -3.63 21.82
C ALA A 19 -15.25 -4.69 20.79
N ALA A 20 -16.20 -5.26 20.04
CA ALA A 20 -15.90 -6.25 18.99
C ALA A 20 -15.08 -5.65 17.84
N ARG A 21 -15.35 -4.39 17.46
CA ARG A 21 -14.52 -3.64 16.52
C ARG A 21 -13.11 -3.48 17.05
N ASN A 22 -12.96 -3.00 18.28
CA ASN A 22 -11.66 -2.67 18.86
C ASN A 22 -10.81 -3.92 19.12
N GLN A 23 -11.41 -5.03 19.55
CA GLN A 23 -10.67 -6.28 19.80
C GLN A 23 -10.00 -6.80 18.52
N ILE A 24 -10.71 -6.76 17.38
CA ILE A 24 -10.12 -7.14 16.08
C ILE A 24 -8.92 -6.26 15.74
N PHE A 25 -8.99 -4.95 16.02
CA PHE A 25 -7.84 -4.06 15.83
C PHE A 25 -6.70 -4.36 16.80
N THR A 26 -6.99 -4.65 18.07
CA THR A 26 -5.98 -5.05 19.05
C THR A 26 -5.23 -6.29 18.58
N ASP A 27 -5.96 -7.34 18.21
CA ASP A 27 -5.39 -8.62 17.78
C ASP A 27 -4.58 -8.48 16.47
N VAL A 28 -5.03 -7.65 15.52
CA VAL A 28 -4.33 -7.40 14.25
C VAL A 28 -3.07 -6.53 14.44
N MET A 29 -3.04 -5.68 15.46
CA MET A 29 -1.92 -4.77 15.73
C MET A 29 -0.84 -5.39 16.62
N GLU A 30 -1.00 -6.63 17.10
CA GLU A 30 -0.02 -7.29 17.99
C GLU A 30 1.33 -7.54 17.32
N VAL A 31 1.35 -7.70 15.99
CA VAL A 31 2.58 -7.97 15.24
C VAL A 31 2.83 -6.85 14.25
N ALA A 32 3.96 -6.15 14.42
CA ALA A 32 4.43 -5.18 13.46
C ALA A 32 4.71 -5.86 12.11
N GLY A 33 3.90 -5.58 11.10
CA GLY A 33 4.00 -6.22 9.78
C GLY A 33 5.34 -5.98 9.09
N LEU A 34 5.74 -4.71 8.93
CA LEU A 34 7.03 -4.34 8.36
C LEU A 34 7.94 -3.85 9.49
N SER A 35 8.83 -4.73 9.96
CA SER A 35 9.67 -4.52 11.15
C SER A 35 11.16 -4.80 10.93
N LYS A 36 11.53 -5.23 9.72
CA LYS A 36 12.92 -5.53 9.33
C LYS A 36 13.25 -4.83 8.03
N THR A 37 14.49 -4.38 7.90
CA THR A 37 14.97 -3.77 6.67
C THR A 37 14.98 -4.81 5.54
N LEU A 38 14.39 -4.44 4.40
CA LEU A 38 14.38 -5.19 3.15
C LEU A 38 15.13 -4.38 2.10
N THR A 39 16.04 -5.06 1.40
CA THR A 39 16.87 -4.49 0.33
C THR A 39 16.31 -4.76 -1.06
N ILE A 40 15.19 -5.47 -1.16
CA ILE A 40 14.55 -5.78 -2.44
C ILE A 40 14.02 -4.46 -3.03
N PRO A 41 14.32 -4.14 -4.31
CA PRO A 41 13.72 -2.99 -4.98
C PRO A 41 12.21 -3.03 -4.86
N THR A 42 11.61 -1.95 -4.35
CA THR A 42 10.18 -1.90 -4.05
C THR A 42 9.57 -0.65 -4.64
N LEU A 43 8.43 -0.81 -5.34
CA LEU A 43 7.61 0.29 -5.82
C LEU A 43 6.34 0.38 -4.95
N LEU A 44 6.08 1.56 -4.39
CA LEU A 44 4.83 1.92 -3.74
C LEU A 44 4.08 2.95 -4.58
N ILE A 45 2.90 2.58 -5.08
CA ILE A 45 2.02 3.48 -5.82
C ILE A 45 0.99 4.07 -4.85
N THR A 46 0.97 5.39 -4.71
CA THR A 46 0.05 6.13 -3.85
C THR A 46 -0.95 6.94 -4.68
N PRO A 47 -2.24 6.55 -4.75
CA PRO A 47 -3.22 7.34 -5.45
C PRO A 47 -3.49 8.67 -4.72
N GLU A 48 -3.74 9.75 -5.47
CA GLU A 48 -4.05 11.08 -4.88
C GLU A 48 -5.19 11.03 -3.85
N GLN A 49 -6.24 10.26 -4.15
CA GLN A 49 -7.42 10.07 -3.30
C GLN A 49 -7.44 8.67 -2.66
N GLY A 50 -6.28 7.99 -2.60
CA GLY A 50 -6.13 6.67 -2.00
C GLY A 50 -6.03 6.68 -0.47
N LEU A 51 -6.19 5.50 0.14
CA LEU A 51 -5.85 5.29 1.54
C LEU A 51 -4.32 5.27 1.72
N ASN A 52 -3.84 5.45 2.96
CA ASN A 52 -2.42 5.33 3.33
C ASN A 52 -1.44 6.24 2.56
N ARG A 53 -1.80 7.52 2.41
CA ARG A 53 -1.04 8.51 1.61
C ARG A 53 -0.32 9.60 2.42
N THR A 54 -0.57 9.68 3.72
CA THR A 54 0.05 10.71 4.57
C THR A 54 1.47 10.31 4.97
N ALA A 55 2.31 11.28 5.30
CA ALA A 55 3.70 11.02 5.71
C ALA A 55 3.79 9.97 6.84
N TRP A 56 2.94 10.07 7.87
CA TRP A 56 2.94 9.12 8.98
C TRP A 56 2.57 7.69 8.57
N GLN A 57 1.66 7.53 7.61
CA GLN A 57 1.28 6.21 7.07
C GLN A 57 2.39 5.62 6.21
N LEU A 58 3.20 6.47 5.59
CA LEU A 58 4.30 6.06 4.73
C LEU A 58 5.61 5.75 5.50
N GLN A 59 5.72 6.22 6.74
CA GLN A 59 6.92 6.05 7.57
C GLN A 59 7.43 4.61 7.67
N PRO A 60 6.60 3.57 7.92
CA PRO A 60 7.10 2.20 8.00
C PRO A 60 7.79 1.74 6.71
N TYR A 61 7.24 2.10 5.55
CA TYR A 61 7.82 1.77 4.25
C TYR A 61 9.16 2.48 4.07
N GLN A 62 9.22 3.77 4.38
CA GLN A 62 10.45 4.56 4.26
C GLN A 62 11.56 4.07 5.21
N ASN A 63 11.20 3.60 6.41
CA ASN A 63 12.16 3.14 7.41
C ASN A 63 12.74 1.76 7.08
N TYR A 64 11.93 0.87 6.50
CA TYR A 64 12.29 -0.54 6.35
C TYR A 64 12.53 -0.97 4.90
N LEU A 65 12.17 -0.19 3.89
CA LEU A 65 12.46 -0.52 2.48
C LEU A 65 13.59 0.37 1.98
N SER A 66 14.82 -0.15 1.99
CA SER A 66 16.00 0.67 1.67
C SER A 66 16.09 1.10 0.20
N ASN A 67 15.41 0.37 -0.68
CA ASN A 67 15.35 0.63 -2.12
C ASN A 67 13.90 0.91 -2.55
N LEU A 68 13.26 1.86 -1.85
CA LEU A 68 11.86 2.25 -2.08
C LEU A 68 11.74 3.38 -3.12
N GLU A 69 10.92 3.13 -4.13
CA GLU A 69 10.39 4.14 -5.05
C GLU A 69 8.93 4.41 -4.71
N ILE A 70 8.55 5.68 -4.55
CA ILE A 70 7.16 6.09 -4.32
C ILE A 70 6.67 6.88 -5.54
N LYS A 71 5.53 6.49 -6.11
CA LYS A 71 4.89 7.19 -7.24
C LYS A 71 3.46 7.56 -6.91
N THR A 72 3.15 8.84 -7.07
CA THR A 72 1.77 9.33 -6.94
C THR A 72 1.09 9.30 -8.30
N ILE A 73 -0.11 8.72 -8.36
CA ILE A 73 -0.92 8.59 -9.58
C ILE A 73 -2.31 9.19 -9.35
N ALA A 74 -2.87 9.88 -10.35
CA ALA A 74 -4.22 10.41 -10.28
C ALA A 74 -5.25 9.28 -10.16
N GLY A 75 -6.13 9.38 -9.15
CA GLY A 75 -7.20 8.40 -8.92
C GLY A 75 -7.55 8.18 -7.46
N ASN A 76 -8.48 7.25 -7.22
CA ASN A 76 -8.87 6.81 -5.89
C ASN A 76 -8.09 5.55 -5.47
N HIS A 77 -8.46 4.93 -4.34
CA HIS A 77 -7.81 3.71 -3.86
C HIS A 77 -7.74 2.58 -4.91
N TRP A 78 -8.72 2.52 -5.81
CA TRP A 78 -8.81 1.57 -6.92
C TRP A 78 -8.20 2.14 -8.21
N VAL A 79 -7.04 2.80 -8.12
CA VAL A 79 -6.38 3.48 -9.25
C VAL A 79 -6.16 2.56 -10.45
N PHE A 80 -5.93 1.26 -10.23
CA PHE A 80 -5.79 0.27 -11.28
C PHE A 80 -7.08 0.01 -12.07
N LEU A 81 -8.24 0.42 -11.56
CA LEU A 81 -9.52 0.40 -12.27
C LEU A 81 -9.84 1.75 -12.92
N VAL A 82 -9.59 2.86 -12.21
CA VAL A 82 -10.02 4.20 -12.66
C VAL A 82 -8.98 4.91 -13.53
N ASN A 83 -7.71 4.53 -13.44
CA ASN A 83 -6.61 5.03 -14.26
C ASN A 83 -5.62 3.89 -14.60
N PRO A 84 -6.08 2.84 -15.31
CA PRO A 84 -5.29 1.65 -15.57
C PRO A 84 -4.06 1.92 -16.44
N GLN A 85 -4.13 2.90 -17.34
CA GLN A 85 -3.03 3.17 -18.28
C GLN A 85 -1.79 3.70 -17.55
N GLU A 86 -1.95 4.75 -16.74
CA GLU A 86 -0.84 5.32 -15.96
C GLU A 86 -0.34 4.34 -14.91
N PHE A 87 -1.25 3.61 -14.25
CA PHE A 87 -0.91 2.56 -13.30
C PHE A 87 -0.03 1.46 -13.92
N ASN A 88 -0.48 0.88 -15.04
CA ASN A 88 0.26 -0.18 -15.73
C ASN A 88 1.59 0.32 -16.30
N GLN A 89 1.62 1.54 -16.83
CA GLN A 89 2.86 2.15 -17.32
C GLN A 89 3.88 2.33 -16.21
N THR A 90 3.44 2.78 -15.02
CA THR A 90 4.32 2.96 -13.86
C THR A 90 4.93 1.62 -13.43
N ILE A 91 4.13 0.54 -13.39
CA ILE A 91 4.62 -0.81 -13.09
C ILE A 91 5.62 -1.28 -14.16
N ALA A 92 5.29 -1.13 -15.44
CA ALA A 92 6.13 -1.57 -16.54
C ALA A 92 7.50 -0.87 -16.54
N GLN A 93 7.53 0.43 -16.28
CA GLN A 93 8.76 1.21 -16.17
C GLN A 93 9.65 0.70 -15.04
N PHE A 94 9.08 0.51 -13.85
CA PHE A 94 9.82 -0.02 -12.70
C PHE A 94 10.39 -1.41 -12.97
N LEU A 95 9.58 -2.34 -13.50
CA LEU A 95 10.03 -3.70 -13.81
C LEU A 95 11.13 -3.73 -14.87
N ASN A 96 11.02 -2.90 -15.92
CA ASN A 96 12.05 -2.80 -16.95
C ASN A 96 13.37 -2.29 -16.36
N GLN A 97 13.33 -1.30 -15.47
CA GLN A 97 14.51 -0.81 -14.77
C GLN A 97 15.18 -1.93 -13.94
N GLN A 98 14.40 -2.73 -13.21
CA GLN A 98 14.96 -3.85 -12.44
C GLN A 98 15.57 -4.93 -13.34
N LYS A 99 14.95 -5.22 -14.49
CA LYS A 99 15.50 -6.15 -15.47
C LYS A 99 16.87 -5.68 -15.99
N VAL A 100 16.98 -4.41 -16.39
CA VAL A 100 18.25 -3.81 -16.84
C VAL A 100 19.31 -3.87 -15.75
N ASN A 101 18.94 -3.56 -14.51
CA ASN A 101 19.86 -3.62 -13.36
C ASN A 101 20.41 -5.04 -13.14
N LEU A 102 19.55 -6.06 -13.22
CA LEU A 102 19.94 -7.47 -13.11
C LEU A 102 20.89 -7.89 -14.24
N GLU A 103 20.58 -7.51 -15.49
CA GLU A 103 21.44 -7.79 -16.64
C GLU A 103 22.84 -7.15 -16.49
N ASN A 104 22.90 -5.91 -16.01
CA ASN A 104 24.15 -5.21 -15.78
C ASN A 104 24.96 -5.86 -14.65
N HIS A 105 24.32 -6.23 -13.55
CA HIS A 105 24.97 -6.94 -12.44
C HIS A 105 25.59 -8.26 -12.93
N ASN A 106 24.85 -9.03 -13.74
CA ASN A 106 25.33 -10.29 -14.29
C ASN A 106 26.51 -10.10 -15.26
N LYS A 107 26.54 -9.03 -16.06
CA LYS A 107 27.67 -8.74 -16.95
C LYS A 107 28.96 -8.45 -16.16
N ILE A 108 28.86 -7.67 -15.08
CA ILE A 108 30.00 -7.32 -14.23
C ILE A 108 30.57 -8.55 -13.52
N GLN A 109 29.72 -9.49 -13.09
CA GLN A 109 30.17 -10.70 -12.38
C GLN A 109 30.81 -11.76 -13.29
N ASN A 110 30.52 -11.71 -14.60
CA ASN A 110 31.01 -12.68 -15.60
C ASN A 110 32.12 -12.11 -16.51
N SER A 111 32.68 -10.95 -16.18
CA SER A 111 33.82 -10.32 -16.88
C SER A 111 35.07 -10.38 -15.99
#